data_AF-A0A0F9N480-F1
#
_entry.id   AF-A0A0F9N480-F1
#
_cell.length_a   1.000
_cell.length_b   1.000
_cell.length_c   1.000
_cell.angle_alpha   90.00
_cell.angle_beta   90.00
_cell.angle_gamma   90.00
#
_symmetry.space_group_name_H-M   'P 1'
#
loop_
_entity.id
_entity.type
_entity.pdbx_description
1 polymer ?
#
loop_
_entity_poly.entity_id
_entity_poly.type
_entity_poly.pdbx_seq_one_letter_code
_entity_poly.pdbx_strand_id
1 'polypeptide(L)'
;KKWYPIQCDFSAMFSPKWFKRFALPDIVEQAAHMDYAIYHLDGPNALNHIDELLAVPEITGIQWVPGGGREPMGHEKWFPVYKKIQTAGKNIVTTVTPSRLSVMYRNFDAKGLYVRTMFRDKSLAEYYLPKFISGDAGETIDQFIEWIEQKAWKRLSKSNFEIFIRENEIQLGSMNPKKLRQEINRKLERKMNL
;
A
#
# COMPACT_ATOMS: atom_id res chain seq x y z
N LYS A 1 21.22 -12.18 3.97
CA LYS A 1 21.20 -10.87 3.28
C LYS A 1 21.09 -9.79 4.34
N LYS A 2 22.02 -8.83 4.37
CA LYS A 2 22.10 -7.74 5.35
C LYS A 2 21.22 -6.58 4.92
N TRP A 3 20.41 -6.08 5.82
CA TRP A 3 19.55 -4.93 5.57
C TRP A 3 19.28 -4.19 6.89
N TYR A 4 19.10 -2.88 6.81
CA TYR A 4 18.60 -2.03 7.88
C TYR A 4 17.93 -0.81 7.24
N PRO A 5 16.83 -0.28 7.80
CA PRO A 5 16.24 0.96 7.29
C PRO A 5 17.15 2.14 7.65
N ILE A 6 17.81 2.72 6.64
CA ILE A 6 18.58 3.95 6.80
C ILE A 6 17.59 5.10 6.98
N GLN A 7 17.81 5.96 7.97
CA GLN A 7 16.91 7.08 8.25
C GLN A 7 17.70 8.33 8.65
N CYS A 8 17.18 9.49 8.28
CA CYS A 8 17.69 10.78 8.71
C CYS A 8 16.51 11.77 8.79
N ASP A 9 15.78 11.77 9.90
CA ASP A 9 14.60 12.64 10.07
C ASP A 9 14.99 14.13 10.01
N PHE A 10 16.22 14.46 10.44
CA PHE A 10 16.76 15.81 10.35
C PHE A 10 16.94 16.31 8.91
N SER A 11 16.94 15.42 7.91
CA SER A 11 16.97 15.80 6.49
C SER A 11 15.79 16.69 6.09
N ALA A 12 14.64 16.59 6.77
CA ALA A 12 13.49 17.46 6.56
C ALA A 12 13.78 18.94 6.89
N MET A 13 14.83 19.21 7.67
CA MET A 13 15.28 20.56 8.02
C MET A 13 16.38 21.08 7.09
N PHE A 14 16.94 20.22 6.22
CA PHE A 14 18.00 20.58 5.31
C PHE A 14 17.47 21.10 3.98
N SER A 15 18.12 22.15 3.46
CA SER A 15 18.07 22.43 2.03
C SER A 15 18.89 21.38 1.26
N PRO A 16 18.66 21.18 -0.05
CA PRO A 16 19.39 20.18 -0.83
C PRO A 16 20.92 20.32 -0.75
N LYS A 17 21.43 21.56 -0.65
CA LYS A 17 22.86 21.84 -0.46
C LYS A 17 23.39 21.27 0.87
N TRP A 18 22.63 21.42 1.95
CA TRP A 18 23.04 20.95 3.28
C TRP A 18 22.88 19.44 3.39
N PHE A 19 21.82 18.87 2.82
CA PHE A 19 21.64 17.42 2.76
C PHE A 19 22.82 16.73 2.06
N LYS A 20 23.22 17.22 0.89
CA LYS A 20 24.40 16.71 0.15
C LYS A 20 25.69 16.79 0.95
N ARG A 21 25.85 17.83 1.78
CA ARG A 21 27.07 18.05 2.55
C ARG A 21 27.13 17.24 3.84
N PHE A 22 26.00 17.12 4.55
CA PHE A 22 25.99 16.68 5.95
C PHE A 22 25.25 15.36 6.21
N ALA A 23 24.37 14.90 5.31
CA ALA A 23 23.61 13.67 5.52
C ALA A 23 23.93 12.61 4.46
N LEU A 24 23.98 13.01 3.18
CA LEU A 24 24.15 12.08 2.08
C LEU A 24 25.42 11.22 2.18
N PRO A 25 26.61 11.73 2.56
CA PRO A 25 27.81 10.90 2.67
C PRO A 25 27.65 9.74 3.65
N ASP A 26 27.07 9.98 4.83
CA ASP A 26 26.84 8.95 5.85
C ASP A 26 25.77 7.95 5.42
N ILE A 27 24.76 8.40 4.67
CA ILE A 27 23.73 7.53 4.08
C ILE A 27 24.36 6.59 3.05
N VAL A 28 25.24 7.11 2.18
CA VAL A 28 25.95 6.33 1.15
C VAL A 28 26.86 5.30 1.81
N GLU A 29 27.64 5.71 2.81
CA GLU A 29 28.52 4.80 3.55
C GLU A 29 27.71 3.66 4.19
N GLN A 30 26.62 3.98 4.89
CA GLN A 30 25.74 2.95 5.47
C GLN A 30 25.17 2.00 4.41
N ALA A 31 24.72 2.54 3.27
CA ALA A 31 24.12 1.74 2.20
C ALA A 31 25.13 0.75 1.59
N ALA A 32 26.41 1.14 1.47
CA ALA A 32 27.47 0.29 0.91
C ALA A 32 27.72 -1.00 1.69
N HIS A 33 27.35 -1.06 2.98
CA HIS A 33 27.50 -2.26 3.82
C HIS A 33 26.27 -3.17 3.83
N MET A 34 25.25 -2.89 3.02
CA MET A 34 23.98 -3.63 2.98
C MET A 34 23.76 -4.32 1.64
N ASP A 35 23.15 -5.51 1.66
CA ASP A 35 22.67 -6.17 0.43
C ASP A 35 21.39 -5.50 -0.09
N TYR A 36 20.55 -5.00 0.83
CA TYR A 36 19.30 -4.31 0.54
C TYR A 36 19.20 -3.06 1.41
N ALA A 37 19.78 -1.95 0.95
CA ALA A 37 19.60 -0.67 1.63
C ALA A 37 18.23 -0.09 1.26
N ILE A 38 17.40 0.17 2.28
CA ILE A 38 16.12 0.86 2.15
C ILE A 38 16.23 2.17 2.90
N TYR A 39 15.94 3.28 2.24
CA TYR A 39 15.91 4.59 2.90
C TYR A 39 14.49 4.95 3.35
N HIS A 40 14.35 5.33 4.62
CA HIS A 40 13.13 5.87 5.22
C HIS A 40 12.97 7.35 4.86
N LEU A 41 12.04 7.63 3.95
CA LEU A 41 11.72 8.98 3.49
C LEU A 41 10.46 9.48 4.20
N ASP A 42 10.67 10.24 5.28
CA ASP A 42 9.59 10.74 6.14
C ASP A 42 9.19 12.18 5.81
N GLY A 43 7.96 12.28 5.30
CA GLY A 43 7.23 13.52 5.15
C GLY A 43 7.60 14.33 3.91
N PRO A 44 6.74 15.29 3.53
CA PRO A 44 6.90 16.06 2.30
C PRO A 44 8.12 16.97 2.29
N ASN A 45 8.60 17.39 3.46
CA ASN A 45 9.76 18.27 3.57
C ASN A 45 11.06 17.57 3.16
N ALA A 46 11.15 16.24 3.32
CA ALA A 46 12.30 15.46 2.88
C ALA A 46 12.23 15.06 1.40
N LEU A 47 11.09 15.24 0.72
CA LEU A 47 10.92 14.88 -0.70
C LEU A 47 11.84 15.68 -1.64
N ASN A 48 12.31 16.85 -1.22
CA ASN A 48 13.26 17.65 -1.99
C ASN A 48 14.64 16.98 -2.16
N HIS A 49 14.92 15.91 -1.41
CA HIS A 49 16.16 15.12 -1.49
C HIS A 49 15.99 13.77 -2.20
N ILE A 50 14.79 13.50 -2.73
CA ILE A 50 14.51 12.18 -3.33
C ILE A 50 15.38 11.89 -4.54
N ASP A 51 15.75 12.90 -5.33
CA ASP A 51 16.60 12.71 -6.52
C ASP A 51 18.01 12.28 -6.12
N GLU A 52 18.57 12.89 -5.08
CA GLU A 52 19.85 12.52 -4.51
C GLU A 52 19.84 11.08 -4.00
N LEU A 53 18.78 10.69 -3.29
CA LEU A 53 18.63 9.33 -2.76
C LEU A 53 18.48 8.28 -3.88
N LEU A 54 17.68 8.57 -4.90
CA LEU A 54 17.48 7.66 -6.04
C LEU A 54 18.74 7.50 -6.89
N ALA A 55 19.61 8.51 -6.90
CA ALA A 55 20.90 8.45 -7.60
C ALA A 55 21.95 7.57 -6.89
N VAL A 56 21.77 7.23 -5.60
CA VAL A 56 22.69 6.33 -4.89
C VAL A 56 22.48 4.89 -5.38
N PRO A 57 23.47 4.25 -6.01
CA PRO A 57 23.29 2.91 -6.56
C PRO A 57 23.05 1.85 -5.47
N GLU A 58 23.66 2.02 -4.30
CA GLU A 58 23.54 1.10 -3.15
C GLU A 58 22.15 1.14 -2.51
N ILE A 59 21.43 2.26 -2.58
CA ILE A 59 20.03 2.34 -2.12
C ILE A 59 19.17 1.53 -3.07
N THR A 60 18.66 0.39 -2.60
CA THR A 60 17.84 -0.54 -3.40
C THR A 60 16.36 -0.20 -3.36
N GLY A 61 15.92 0.62 -2.41
CA GLY A 61 14.51 1.00 -2.28
C GLY A 61 14.26 2.16 -1.34
N ILE A 62 13.05 2.71 -1.43
CA ILE A 62 12.57 3.82 -0.62
C ILE A 62 11.32 3.37 0.13
N GLN A 63 11.34 3.57 1.44
CA GLN A 63 10.14 3.54 2.26
C GLN A 63 9.54 4.95 2.30
N TRP A 64 8.36 5.13 1.71
CA TRP A 64 7.68 6.43 1.73
C TRP A 64 6.65 6.51 2.86
N VAL A 65 6.78 7.54 3.69
CA VAL A 65 5.85 7.88 4.77
C VAL A 65 5.40 9.34 4.62
N PRO A 66 4.10 9.63 4.46
CA PRO A 66 3.61 11.01 4.27
C PRO A 66 3.71 11.93 5.48
N GLY A 67 4.01 11.42 6.68
CA GLY A 67 3.93 12.16 7.94
C GLY A 67 2.49 12.43 8.42
N GLY A 68 2.36 12.97 9.63
CA GLY A 68 1.07 13.25 10.28
C GLY A 68 0.24 14.32 9.56
N GLY A 69 -1.10 14.18 9.60
CA GLY A 69 -2.04 15.18 9.04
C GLY A 69 -2.08 15.23 7.51
N ARG A 70 -1.51 14.23 6.83
CA ARG A 70 -1.50 14.12 5.37
C ARG A 70 -2.35 12.95 4.90
N GLU A 71 -2.61 12.90 3.60
CA GLU A 71 -3.24 11.75 2.95
C GLU A 71 -2.45 10.46 3.27
N PRO A 72 -3.14 9.33 3.50
CA PRO A 72 -2.48 8.09 3.90
C PRO A 72 -1.54 7.55 2.82
N MET A 73 -0.62 6.68 3.23
CA MET A 73 0.15 5.84 2.31
C MET A 73 -0.78 5.09 1.35
N GLY A 74 -0.34 4.92 0.10
CA GLY A 74 -1.16 4.37 -0.99
C GLY A 74 -2.27 5.28 -1.54
N HIS A 75 -2.43 6.52 -1.04
CA HIS A 75 -3.33 7.51 -1.66
C HIS A 75 -2.78 8.00 -3.02
N GLU A 76 -3.68 8.29 -3.97
CA GLU A 76 -3.38 8.71 -5.35
C GLU A 76 -2.46 9.94 -5.41
N LYS A 77 -2.63 10.85 -4.45
CA LYS A 77 -1.79 12.03 -4.25
C LYS A 77 -0.29 11.71 -4.20
N TRP A 78 0.09 10.52 -3.73
CA TRP A 78 1.48 10.08 -3.61
C TRP A 78 1.95 9.24 -4.80
N PHE A 79 1.10 8.98 -5.80
CA PHE A 79 1.50 8.22 -6.99
C PHE A 79 2.67 8.83 -7.74
N PRO A 80 2.82 10.16 -7.87
CA PRO A 80 4.03 10.73 -8.46
C PRO A 80 5.32 10.31 -7.75
N VAL A 81 5.29 10.19 -6.41
CA VAL A 81 6.45 9.73 -5.62
C VAL A 81 6.76 8.27 -5.92
N TYR A 82 5.75 7.39 -5.86
CA TYR A 82 5.92 5.96 -6.16
C TYR A 82 6.39 5.71 -7.60
N LYS A 83 5.82 6.42 -8.58
CA LYS A 83 6.25 6.35 -9.98
C LYS A 83 7.72 6.76 -10.12
N LYS A 84 8.12 7.85 -9.46
CA LYS A 84 9.51 8.33 -9.48
C LYS A 84 10.49 7.27 -8.93
N ILE A 85 10.13 6.61 -7.83
CA ILE A 85 10.92 5.53 -7.23
C ILE A 85 11.10 4.37 -8.22
N GLN A 86 10.02 3.88 -8.84
CA GLN A 86 10.09 2.78 -9.80
C GLN A 86 10.80 3.14 -11.11
N THR A 87 10.60 4.35 -11.63
CA THR A 87 11.32 4.84 -12.82
C THR A 87 12.83 4.85 -12.60
N ALA A 88 13.29 5.11 -11.37
CA ALA A 88 14.70 5.02 -11.00
C ALA A 88 15.19 3.58 -10.75
N GLY A 89 14.35 2.56 -11.00
CA GLY A 89 14.67 1.15 -10.78
C GLY A 89 14.75 0.75 -9.31
N LYS A 90 14.19 1.55 -8.40
CA LYS A 90 14.23 1.30 -6.96
C LYS A 90 12.94 0.64 -6.47
N ASN A 91 13.04 -0.11 -5.39
CA ASN A 91 11.89 -0.77 -4.76
C ASN A 91 11.05 0.25 -3.96
N ILE A 92 9.73 0.08 -3.98
CA ILE A 92 8.80 0.80 -3.10
C ILE A 92 8.57 -0.05 -1.86
N VAL A 93 8.71 0.56 -0.68
CA VAL A 93 8.25 0.00 0.60
C VAL A 93 7.16 0.91 1.14
N THR A 94 5.96 0.37 1.37
CA THR A 94 4.86 1.16 1.93
C THR A 94 3.91 0.31 2.77
N THR A 95 3.13 0.95 3.62
CA THR A 95 2.05 0.30 4.39
C THR A 95 0.71 0.88 3.97
N VAL A 96 -0.22 0.05 3.51
CA VAL A 96 -1.54 0.52 3.07
C VAL A 96 -2.67 -0.20 3.81
N THR A 97 -3.85 0.41 3.81
CA THR A 97 -5.07 -0.27 4.28
C THR A 97 -5.44 -1.40 3.32
N PRO A 98 -6.16 -2.44 3.79
CA PRO A 98 -6.68 -3.50 2.93
C PRO A 98 -7.35 -3.02 1.64
N SER A 99 -8.18 -1.97 1.75
CA SER A 99 -8.89 -1.36 0.61
C SER A 99 -7.97 -0.71 -0.43
N ARG A 100 -6.73 -0.36 -0.06
CA ARG A 100 -5.76 0.27 -0.94
C ARG A 100 -4.76 -0.74 -1.52
N LEU A 101 -4.74 -1.98 -1.02
CA LEU A 101 -3.79 -2.99 -1.48
C LEU A 101 -3.91 -3.22 -3.01
N SER A 102 -5.14 -3.37 -3.51
CA SER A 102 -5.38 -3.60 -4.94
C SER A 102 -5.04 -2.41 -5.81
N VAL A 103 -5.29 -1.20 -5.30
CA VAL A 103 -4.89 0.05 -5.96
C VAL A 103 -3.38 0.07 -6.20
N MET A 104 -2.56 -0.43 -5.26
CA MET A 104 -1.11 -0.45 -5.42
C MET A 104 -0.66 -1.33 -6.60
N TYR A 105 -0.96 -2.63 -6.60
CA TYR A 105 -0.46 -3.51 -7.67
C TYR A 105 -1.19 -3.35 -9.01
N ARG A 106 -2.30 -2.59 -9.08
CA ARG A 106 -2.92 -2.18 -10.36
C ARG A 106 -2.21 -0.98 -11.00
N ASN A 107 -1.56 -0.12 -10.21
CA ASN A 107 -0.96 1.13 -10.68
C ASN A 107 0.57 1.12 -10.73
N PHE A 108 1.21 0.14 -10.09
CA PHE A 108 2.65 0.02 -9.98
C PHE A 108 3.12 -1.37 -10.42
N ASP A 109 4.35 -1.48 -10.90
CA ASP A 109 4.94 -2.78 -11.23
C ASP A 109 4.99 -3.65 -9.97
N ALA A 110 4.50 -4.88 -10.05
CA ALA A 110 4.56 -5.83 -8.95
C ALA A 110 6.03 -6.17 -8.58
N LYS A 111 6.95 -6.08 -9.54
CA LYS A 111 8.38 -6.20 -9.30
C LYS A 111 8.87 -4.96 -8.53
N GLY A 112 9.46 -5.22 -7.37
CA GLY A 112 9.98 -4.17 -6.50
C GLY A 112 8.90 -3.43 -5.70
N LEU A 113 7.67 -3.92 -5.68
CA LEU A 113 6.60 -3.39 -4.83
C LEU A 113 6.46 -4.23 -3.56
N TYR A 114 6.94 -3.69 -2.44
CA TYR A 114 6.71 -4.25 -1.11
C TYR A 114 5.59 -3.47 -0.42
N VAL A 115 4.46 -4.14 -0.18
CA VAL A 115 3.30 -3.55 0.50
C VAL A 115 3.01 -4.33 1.76
N ARG A 116 3.10 -3.65 2.90
CA ARG A 116 2.60 -4.15 4.17
C ARG A 116 1.12 -3.80 4.32
N THR A 117 0.29 -4.76 4.68
CA THR A 117 -1.07 -4.53 5.15
C THR A 117 -1.43 -5.56 6.22
N MET A 118 -2.62 -5.46 6.80
CA MET A 118 -3.07 -6.36 7.85
C MET A 118 -4.52 -6.78 7.63
N PHE A 119 -4.74 -8.08 7.71
CA PHE A 119 -6.06 -8.70 7.72
C PHE A 119 -6.29 -9.39 9.06
N ARG A 120 -7.57 -9.58 9.42
CA ARG A 120 -7.94 -10.27 10.67
C ARG A 120 -7.69 -11.76 10.64
N ASP A 121 -7.80 -12.36 9.47
CA ASP A 121 -7.55 -13.77 9.24
C ASP A 121 -7.09 -14.00 7.80
N LYS A 122 -6.56 -15.21 7.55
CA LYS A 122 -6.02 -15.62 6.26
C LYS A 122 -7.08 -15.61 5.16
N SER A 123 -8.29 -16.11 5.45
CA SER A 123 -9.36 -16.20 4.45
C SER A 123 -9.78 -14.84 3.91
N LEU A 124 -9.75 -13.79 4.73
CA LEU A 124 -10.00 -12.45 4.23
C LEU A 124 -8.84 -11.93 3.36
N ALA A 125 -7.59 -12.24 3.72
CA ALA A 125 -6.43 -11.84 2.92
C ALA A 125 -6.46 -12.43 1.51
N GLU A 126 -6.93 -13.67 1.36
CA GLU A 126 -7.04 -14.39 0.07
C GLU A 126 -7.86 -13.63 -0.98
N TYR A 127 -8.96 -12.96 -0.59
CA TYR A 127 -9.72 -12.11 -1.51
C TYR A 127 -8.85 -10.97 -2.08
N TYR A 128 -8.06 -10.28 -1.25
CA TYR A 128 -7.30 -9.12 -1.72
C TYR A 128 -6.01 -9.45 -2.47
N LEU A 129 -5.62 -10.73 -2.55
CA LEU A 129 -4.46 -11.15 -3.31
C LEU A 129 -4.66 -10.86 -4.81
N PRO A 130 -3.60 -10.52 -5.56
CA PRO A 130 -3.66 -10.41 -7.01
C PRO A 130 -4.13 -11.71 -7.69
N LYS A 131 -4.75 -11.55 -8.87
CA LYS A 131 -5.22 -12.66 -9.72
C LYS A 131 -4.12 -13.67 -10.07
N PHE A 132 -2.88 -13.20 -10.28
CA PHE A 132 -1.75 -14.07 -10.62
C PHE A 132 -1.26 -14.94 -9.45
N ILE A 133 -1.75 -14.73 -8.22
CA ILE A 133 -1.54 -15.59 -7.06
C ILE A 133 -2.87 -16.04 -6.43
N SER A 134 -3.85 -16.36 -7.28
CA SER A 134 -5.15 -16.96 -6.93
C SER A 134 -6.15 -16.13 -6.11
N GLY A 135 -5.92 -14.82 -5.92
CA GLY A 135 -6.95 -13.94 -5.38
C GLY A 135 -7.84 -13.31 -6.46
N ASP A 136 -8.75 -12.41 -6.06
CA ASP A 136 -9.62 -11.66 -6.99
C ASP A 136 -9.35 -10.16 -6.99
N ALA A 137 -8.24 -9.77 -6.37
CA ALA A 137 -7.86 -8.39 -6.15
C ALA A 137 -8.87 -7.53 -5.36
N GLY A 138 -9.70 -8.15 -4.53
CA GLY A 138 -10.78 -7.49 -3.80
C GLY A 138 -11.98 -7.11 -4.66
N GLU A 139 -12.02 -7.50 -5.93
CA GLU A 139 -13.10 -7.12 -6.86
C GLU A 139 -14.48 -7.57 -6.37
N THR A 140 -14.60 -8.79 -5.84
CA THR A 140 -15.87 -9.25 -5.26
C THR A 140 -16.33 -8.34 -4.13
N ILE A 141 -15.41 -7.89 -3.27
CA ILE A 141 -15.74 -7.02 -2.14
C ILE A 141 -16.23 -5.65 -2.62
N ASP A 142 -15.57 -5.10 -3.63
CA ASP A 142 -15.93 -3.79 -4.19
C ASP A 142 -17.31 -3.86 -4.87
N GLN A 143 -17.59 -4.91 -5.66
CA GLN A 143 -18.90 -5.13 -6.26
C GLN A 143 -20.01 -5.27 -5.21
N PHE A 144 -19.75 -5.98 -4.11
CA PHE A 144 -20.70 -6.08 -3.00
C PHE A 144 -21.02 -4.72 -2.37
N ILE A 145 -20.00 -3.88 -2.17
CA ILE A 145 -20.17 -2.54 -1.60
C ILE A 145 -21.01 -1.68 -2.54
N GLU A 146 -20.68 -1.64 -3.83
CA GLU A 146 -21.43 -0.88 -4.83
C GLU A 146 -22.91 -1.29 -4.89
N TRP A 147 -23.18 -2.61 -4.90
CA TRP A 147 -24.54 -3.13 -4.95
C TRP A 147 -25.36 -2.77 -3.71
N ILE A 148 -24.76 -2.83 -2.53
CA ILE A 148 -25.43 -2.46 -1.29
C ILE A 148 -25.75 -0.97 -1.25
N GLU A 149 -24.82 -0.14 -1.74
CA GLU A 149 -25.02 1.31 -1.84
C GLU A 149 -26.19 1.64 -2.78
N GLN A 150 -26.28 0.98 -3.93
CA GLN A 150 -27.41 1.14 -4.86
C GLN A 150 -28.76 0.74 -4.25
N LYS A 151 -28.79 -0.27 -3.38
CA LYS A 151 -30.00 -0.74 -2.71
C LYS A 151 -30.32 0.01 -1.40
N ALA A 152 -29.46 0.95 -0.98
CA ALA A 152 -29.54 1.68 0.28
C ALA A 152 -29.69 0.77 1.52
N TRP A 153 -29.11 -0.44 1.49
CA TRP A 153 -29.20 -1.35 2.62
C TRP A 153 -28.19 -1.02 3.71
N LYS A 154 -28.66 -1.02 4.96
CA LYS A 154 -27.81 -0.80 6.14
C LYS A 154 -27.06 -2.06 6.57
N ARG A 155 -27.49 -3.24 6.12
CA ARG A 155 -26.93 -4.53 6.49
C ARG A 155 -27.20 -5.59 5.43
N LEU A 156 -26.21 -6.46 5.21
CA LEU A 156 -26.30 -7.61 4.34
C LEU A 156 -26.70 -8.88 5.11
N SER A 157 -27.96 -9.31 4.91
CA SER A 157 -28.48 -10.59 5.40
C SER A 157 -27.82 -11.76 4.66
N LYS A 158 -28.01 -13.00 5.17
CA LYS A 158 -27.52 -14.20 4.49
C LYS A 158 -28.23 -14.41 3.14
N SER A 159 -29.55 -14.23 3.11
CA SER A 159 -30.36 -14.37 1.88
C SER A 159 -29.93 -13.38 0.80
N ASN A 160 -29.71 -12.12 1.18
CA ASN A 160 -29.29 -11.08 0.22
C ASN A 160 -27.88 -11.34 -0.30
N PHE A 161 -26.98 -11.84 0.55
CA PHE A 161 -25.65 -12.26 0.12
C PHE A 161 -25.73 -13.39 -0.92
N GLU A 162 -26.57 -14.40 -0.71
CA GLU A 162 -26.76 -15.51 -1.66
C GLU A 162 -27.39 -15.05 -2.98
N ILE A 163 -28.35 -14.12 -2.93
CA ILE A 163 -28.93 -13.50 -4.14
C ILE A 163 -27.84 -12.80 -4.95
N PHE A 164 -27.00 -11.99 -4.30
CA PHE A 164 -25.93 -11.26 -4.98
C PHE A 164 -24.95 -12.19 -5.68
N ILE A 165 -24.47 -13.21 -4.97
CA ILE A 165 -23.52 -14.19 -5.52
C ILE A 165 -24.13 -14.84 -6.78
N ARG A 166 -25.41 -15.19 -6.74
CA ARG A 166 -26.11 -15.80 -7.88
C ARG A 166 -26.31 -14.83 -9.03
N GLU A 167 -26.77 -13.60 -8.76
CA GLU A 167 -27.07 -12.59 -9.80
C GLU A 167 -25.81 -12.09 -10.52
N ASN A 168 -24.66 -12.11 -9.85
CA ASN A 168 -23.38 -11.65 -10.41
C ASN A 168 -22.44 -12.80 -10.78
N GLU A 169 -22.94 -14.04 -10.75
CA GLU A 169 -22.19 -15.25 -11.13
C GLU A 169 -20.83 -15.39 -10.42
N ILE A 170 -20.75 -14.96 -9.16
CA ILE A 170 -19.50 -14.89 -8.41
C ILE A 170 -19.04 -16.28 -7.99
N GLN A 171 -17.85 -16.67 -8.43
CA GLN A 171 -17.21 -17.92 -8.04
C GLN A 171 -16.26 -17.68 -6.85
N LEU A 172 -16.72 -18.05 -5.65
CA LEU A 172 -15.92 -17.88 -4.42
C LEU A 172 -14.78 -18.91 -4.28
N GLY A 173 -14.81 -20.02 -5.03
CA GLY A 173 -13.79 -21.07 -4.97
C GLY A 173 -13.60 -21.61 -3.55
N SER A 174 -12.36 -21.63 -3.06
CA SER A 174 -12.01 -22.03 -1.69
C SER A 174 -12.23 -20.94 -0.63
N MET A 175 -12.63 -19.73 -1.04
CA MET A 175 -12.71 -18.57 -0.16
C MET A 175 -13.96 -18.63 0.74
N ASN A 176 -13.83 -18.23 2.01
CA ASN A 176 -14.88 -18.41 3.01
C ASN A 176 -16.01 -17.36 2.86
N PRO A 177 -17.25 -17.75 2.48
CA PRO A 177 -18.33 -16.80 2.20
C PRO A 177 -18.86 -16.11 3.47
N LYS A 178 -18.86 -16.81 4.61
CA LYS A 178 -19.31 -16.25 5.89
C LYS A 178 -18.41 -15.11 6.34
N LYS A 179 -17.10 -15.27 6.15
CA LYS A 179 -16.09 -14.25 6.49
C LYS A 179 -16.20 -13.02 5.60
N LEU A 180 -16.40 -13.23 4.29
CA LEU A 180 -16.65 -12.16 3.34
C LEU A 180 -17.88 -11.32 3.75
N ARG A 181 -19.02 -11.96 4.01
CA ARG A 181 -20.25 -11.29 4.47
C ARG A 181 -20.05 -10.50 5.77
N GLN A 182 -19.26 -11.02 6.70
CA GLN A 182 -18.94 -10.32 7.95
C GLN A 182 -18.09 -9.07 7.71
N GLU A 183 -17.09 -9.13 6.83
CA GLU A 183 -16.26 -7.98 6.49
C GLU A 183 -17.07 -6.88 5.79
N ILE A 184 -17.94 -7.25 4.83
CA ILE A 184 -18.81 -6.29 4.14
C ILE A 184 -19.71 -5.55 5.13
N ASN A 185 -20.41 -6.28 6.00
CA ASN A 185 -21.26 -5.67 7.03
C ASN A 185 -20.49 -4.70 7.93
N ARG A 186 -19.26 -5.05 8.28
CA ARG A 186 -18.42 -4.20 9.11
C ARG A 186 -17.98 -2.91 8.41
N LYS A 187 -17.68 -2.99 7.10
CA LYS A 187 -17.40 -1.80 6.30
C LYS A 187 -18.62 -0.87 6.22
N LEU A 188 -19.82 -1.43 6.06
CA LEU A 188 -21.07 -0.64 6.08
C LEU A 188 -21.29 0.05 7.42
N GLU A 189 -21.17 -0.67 8.53
CA GLU A 189 -21.30 -0.11 9.88
C GLU A 189 -20.31 1.05 10.11
N ARG A 190 -19.06 0.92 9.66
CA ARG A 190 -18.07 2.00 9.74
C ARG A 190 -18.47 3.21 8.92
N LYS A 191 -18.99 3.01 7.72
CA LYS A 191 -19.44 4.11 6.83
C LYS A 191 -20.64 4.86 7.41
N MET A 192 -21.53 4.17 8.12
CA MET A 192 -22.71 4.77 8.75
C MET A 192 -22.40 5.55 10.04
N ASN A 193 -21.27 5.26 10.68
CA ASN A 193 -20.83 5.90 11.93
C ASN A 193 -19.80 7.03 11.69
N LEU A 194 -19.54 7.37 10.43
CA LEU A 194 -18.71 8.49 9.99
C LEU A 194 -19.61 9.56 9.37
#